data_AF-A0A1Q7G263-F1
#
_entry.id   AF-A0A1Q7G263-F1
#
_cell.length_a   1.000
_cell.length_b   1.000
_cell.length_c   1.000
_cell.angle_alpha   90.00
_cell.angle_beta   90.00
_cell.angle_gamma   90.00
#
_symmetry.space_group_name_H-M   'P 1'
#
loop_
_entity.id
_entity.type
_entity.pdbx_description
1 polymer ?
#
loop_
_entity_poly.entity_id
_entity_poly.type
_entity_poly.pdbx_seq_one_letter_code
_entity_poly.pdbx_strand_id
1 'polypeptide(L)'
;MRTLRSIPAWWESFRKALYSEMGDPNGADSVRLYRISPLFHADQIRKPLLVLQGANDPRVLKVESDQIVEAVRHRGGVAEYVVFPDEGHGFIKKANNITAYRAALEFLDKYVKGAPRASGN
;
A
#
# COMPACT_ATOMS: atom_id res chain seq x y z
N MET A 1 5.57 -2.52 9.82
CA MET A 1 5.48 -3.66 10.76
C MET A 1 4.14 -3.80 11.46
N ARG A 2 3.39 -2.70 11.64
CA ARG A 2 2.14 -2.68 12.38
C ARG A 2 1.12 -3.69 11.84
N THR A 3 0.91 -3.75 10.53
CA THR A 3 -0.01 -4.73 9.88
C THR A 3 0.19 -6.17 10.32
N LEU A 4 1.44 -6.67 10.32
CA LEU A 4 1.73 -8.07 10.71
C LEU A 4 1.53 -8.30 12.22
N ARG A 5 1.68 -7.26 13.03
CA ARG A 5 1.50 -7.32 14.49
C ARG A 5 0.05 -7.09 14.92
N SER A 6 -0.77 -6.47 14.08
CA SER A 6 -2.17 -6.14 14.38
C SER A 6 -3.17 -7.22 13.94
N ILE A 7 -2.69 -8.37 13.45
CA ILE A 7 -3.56 -9.47 13.03
C ILE A 7 -4.29 -10.02 14.26
N PRO A 8 -5.64 -10.06 14.26
CA PRO A 8 -6.39 -10.54 15.42
C PRO A 8 -6.08 -11.98 15.81
N ALA A 9 -6.14 -12.29 17.11
CA ALA A 9 -5.84 -13.63 17.62
C ALA A 9 -6.77 -14.71 17.07
N TRP A 10 -8.04 -14.39 16.81
CA TRP A 10 -9.01 -15.32 16.22
C TRP A 10 -8.77 -15.61 14.72
N TRP A 11 -7.80 -14.95 14.08
CA TRP A 11 -7.31 -15.23 12.72
C TRP A 11 -5.99 -16.01 12.76
N GLU A 12 -5.86 -16.95 13.70
CA GLU A 12 -4.58 -17.60 14.00
C GLU A 12 -3.98 -18.36 12.82
N SER A 13 -4.79 -19.11 12.08
CA SER A 13 -4.33 -19.87 10.91
C SER A 13 -3.77 -18.95 9.82
N PHE A 14 -4.45 -17.84 9.54
CA PHE A 14 -4.01 -16.81 8.60
C PHE A 14 -2.73 -16.12 9.08
N ARG A 15 -2.65 -15.77 10.37
CA ARG A 15 -1.44 -15.19 10.97
C ARG A 15 -0.24 -16.12 10.83
N LYS A 16 -0.40 -17.41 11.14
CA LYS A 16 0.65 -18.43 11.00
C LYS A 16 1.10 -18.57 9.54
N ALA A 17 0.16 -18.62 8.59
CA ALA A 17 0.48 -18.67 7.16
C ALA A 17 1.28 -17.44 6.73
N LEU A 18 0.82 -16.22 7.06
CA LEU A 18 1.54 -14.99 6.72
C LEU A 18 2.94 -14.92 7.36
N TYR A 19 3.11 -15.41 8.59
CA TYR A 19 4.42 -15.43 9.24
C TYR A 19 5.35 -16.45 8.57
N SER A 20 4.82 -17.57 8.10
CA SER A 20 5.60 -18.55 7.31
C SER A 20 6.06 -17.97 5.97
N GLU A 21 5.21 -17.18 5.30
CA GLU A 21 5.51 -16.56 4.01
C GLU A 21 6.45 -15.36 4.15
N MET A 22 6.14 -14.44 5.07
CA MET A 22 6.80 -13.14 5.18
C MET A 22 7.88 -13.08 6.26
N GLY A 23 7.77 -13.88 7.31
CA GLY A 23 8.58 -13.85 8.53
C GLY A 23 7.81 -13.38 9.77
N ASP A 24 8.27 -13.77 10.96
CA ASP A 24 7.67 -13.35 12.24
C ASP A 24 8.14 -11.93 12.63
N PRO A 25 7.25 -10.92 12.66
CA PRO A 25 7.62 -9.54 13.03
C PRO A 25 8.03 -9.38 14.50
N ASN A 26 7.86 -10.40 15.34
CA ASN A 26 8.19 -10.39 16.76
C ASN A 26 9.46 -11.18 17.09
N GLY A 27 10.05 -11.85 16.09
CA GLY A 27 11.25 -12.68 16.23
C GLY A 27 12.46 -12.16 15.47
N ALA A 28 13.35 -13.09 15.11
CA ALA A 28 14.60 -12.80 14.38
C ALA A 28 14.35 -12.18 12.99
N ASP A 29 13.20 -12.46 12.36
CA ASP A 29 12.83 -11.89 11.07
C ASP A 29 12.56 -10.38 11.10
N SER A 30 12.35 -9.80 12.28
CA SER A 30 12.02 -8.37 12.43
C SER A 30 13.06 -7.45 11.77
N VAL A 31 14.35 -7.79 11.83
CA VAL A 31 15.41 -7.00 11.18
C VAL A 31 15.29 -7.04 9.66
N ARG A 32 15.05 -8.24 9.09
CA ARG A 32 14.85 -8.42 7.64
C ARG A 32 13.59 -7.69 7.19
N LEU A 33 12.49 -7.87 7.91
CA LEU A 33 11.19 -7.25 7.62
C LEU A 33 11.27 -5.70 7.67
N TYR A 34 12.06 -5.12 8.58
CA TYR A 34 12.33 -3.68 8.60
C TYR A 34 13.07 -3.26 7.32
N ARG A 35 14.15 -3.96 6.98
CA ARG A 35 15.00 -3.66 5.82
C ARG A 35 14.26 -3.75 4.48
N ILE A 36 13.22 -4.57 4.37
CA ILE A 36 12.46 -4.72 3.11
C ILE A 36 11.15 -3.94 3.08
N SER A 37 10.78 -3.25 4.18
CA SER A 37 9.49 -2.56 4.23
C SER A 37 9.51 -1.31 3.35
N PRO A 38 8.55 -1.15 2.41
CA PRO A 38 8.47 0.05 1.57
C PRO A 38 8.29 1.33 2.38
N LEU A 39 7.58 1.27 3.51
CA LEU A 39 7.33 2.44 4.37
C LEU A 39 8.64 3.04 4.91
N PHE A 40 9.60 2.21 5.31
CA PHE A 40 10.90 2.67 5.83
C PHE A 40 11.86 3.15 4.74
N HIS A 41 11.50 2.96 3.46
CA HIS A 41 12.27 3.38 2.28
C HIS A 41 11.45 4.31 1.39
N ALA A 42 10.42 4.97 1.94
CA ALA A 42 9.53 5.82 1.18
C ALA A 42 10.27 7.02 0.53
N ASP A 43 11.47 7.36 1.00
CA ASP A 43 12.39 8.35 0.38
C ASP A 43 12.87 7.94 -1.00
N GLN A 44 12.88 6.63 -1.26
CA GLN A 44 13.39 6.09 -2.52
C GLN A 44 12.32 6.08 -3.61
N ILE A 45 11.07 6.42 -3.29
CA ILE A 45 9.97 6.54 -4.24
C ILE A 45 10.15 7.84 -5.03
N ARG A 46 10.73 7.73 -6.23
CA ARG A 46 11.03 8.87 -7.12
C ARG A 46 10.02 9.06 -8.24
N LYS A 47 9.15 8.09 -8.46
CA LYS A 47 8.12 8.14 -9.52
C LYS A 47 6.76 8.43 -8.88
N PRO A 48 5.82 9.02 -9.64
CA PRO A 48 4.46 9.20 -9.16
C PRO A 48 3.89 7.88 -8.60
N LEU A 49 3.15 7.98 -7.51
CA LEU A 49 2.50 6.85 -6.82
C LEU A 49 0.99 7.07 -6.78
N LEU A 50 0.21 6.07 -7.16
CA LEU A 50 -1.23 6.04 -6.91
C LEU A 50 -1.51 5.05 -5.77
N VAL A 51 -2.25 5.49 -4.75
CA VAL A 51 -2.74 4.64 -3.66
C VAL A 51 -4.26 4.65 -3.66
N LEU A 52 -4.86 3.46 -3.67
CA LEU A 52 -6.30 3.24 -3.57
C LEU A 52 -6.56 2.44 -2.29
N GLN A 53 -7.39 2.94 -1.38
CA GLN A 53 -7.57 2.36 -0.06
C GLN A 53 -9.04 2.35 0.37
N GLY A 54 -9.53 1.23 0.88
CA GLY A 54 -10.79 1.20 1.64
C GLY A 54 -10.55 1.64 3.09
N ALA A 55 -11.36 2.55 3.62
CA ALA A 55 -11.18 3.08 4.96
C ALA A 55 -11.38 2.03 6.06
N ASN A 56 -12.17 0.99 5.78
CA ASN A 56 -12.54 -0.05 6.74
C ASN A 56 -11.79 -1.37 6.49
N ASP A 57 -10.63 -1.34 5.84
CA ASP A 57 -9.84 -2.55 5.57
C ASP A 57 -9.27 -3.14 6.87
N PRO A 58 -9.72 -4.34 7.30
CA PRO A 58 -9.21 -4.98 8.52
C PRO A 58 -7.89 -5.73 8.30
N ARG A 59 -7.44 -5.88 7.04
CA ARG A 59 -6.24 -6.63 6.66
C ARG A 59 -5.05 -5.71 6.43
N VAL A 60 -5.25 -4.61 5.72
CA VAL A 60 -4.24 -3.56 5.50
C VAL A 60 -4.79 -2.26 6.03
N LEU A 61 -4.38 -1.90 7.24
CA LEU A 61 -4.89 -0.73 7.94
C LEU A 61 -4.65 0.54 7.12
N LYS A 62 -5.66 1.41 7.02
CA LYS A 62 -5.59 2.69 6.31
C LYS A 62 -4.35 3.52 6.69
N VAL A 63 -3.94 3.47 7.96
CA VAL A 63 -2.76 4.19 8.46
C VAL A 63 -1.45 3.81 7.74
N GLU A 64 -1.31 2.60 7.19
CA GLU A 64 -0.12 2.25 6.39
C GLU A 64 -0.07 3.09 5.10
N SER A 65 -1.23 3.22 4.44
CA SER A 65 -1.43 4.01 3.23
C SER A 65 -1.31 5.52 3.50
N ASP A 66 -1.83 6.00 4.64
CA ASP A 66 -1.65 7.39 5.06
C ASP A 66 -0.16 7.74 5.19
N GLN A 67 0.60 6.90 5.90
CA GLN A 67 2.01 7.16 6.18
C GLN A 67 2.89 7.14 4.93
N ILE A 68 2.65 6.23 3.98
CA ILE A 68 3.43 6.21 2.74
C ILE A 68 3.12 7.42 1.85
N VAL A 69 1.84 7.81 1.74
CA VAL A 69 1.42 8.99 0.97
C VAL A 69 2.01 10.27 1.56
N GLU A 70 1.95 10.42 2.88
CA GLU A 70 2.54 11.55 3.60
C GLU A 70 4.06 11.59 3.39
N ALA A 71 4.75 10.46 3.55
CA ALA A 71 6.20 10.40 3.39
C ALA A 71 6.66 10.75 1.97
N VAL A 72 5.90 10.35 0.94
CA VAL A 72 6.20 10.72 -0.46
C VAL A 72 5.96 12.22 -0.68
N ARG A 73 4.81 12.75 -0.24
CA ARG A 73 4.45 14.17 -0.43
C ARG A 73 5.37 15.12 0.33
N HIS A 74 5.74 14.79 1.56
CA HIS A 74 6.63 15.60 2.41
C HIS A 74 8.00 15.84 1.74
N ARG A 75 8.45 14.91 0.89
CA ARG A 75 9.71 15.02 0.14
C ARG A 75 9.56 15.66 -1.24
N GLY A 76 8.39 16.25 -1.53
CA GLY A 76 8.08 16.85 -2.84
C GLY A 76 7.76 15.83 -3.93
N GLY A 77 7.60 14.54 -3.59
CA GLY A 77 7.15 13.51 -4.52
C GLY A 77 5.66 13.61 -4.82
N VAL A 78 5.24 12.93 -5.89
CA VAL A 78 3.83 12.90 -6.30
C VAL A 78 3.17 11.63 -5.78
N ALA A 79 2.20 11.78 -4.87
CA ALA A 79 1.31 10.69 -4.46
C ALA A 79 -0.16 11.11 -4.63
N GLU A 80 -0.88 10.40 -5.49
CA GLU A 80 -2.32 10.50 -5.64
C GLU A 80 -2.97 9.46 -4.71
N TYR A 81 -3.99 9.88 -3.95
CA TYR A 81 -4.56 9.05 -2.89
C TYR A 81 -6.08 9.12 -2.91
N VAL A 82 -6.71 7.99 -3.16
CA VAL A 82 -8.18 7.85 -3.14
C VAL A 82 -8.56 6.92 -2.01
N VAL A 83 -9.37 7.43 -1.08
CA VAL A 83 -9.90 6.67 0.05
C VAL A 83 -11.39 6.47 -0.14
N PHE A 84 -11.82 5.22 -0.08
CA PHE A 84 -13.22 4.83 -0.14
C PHE A 84 -13.76 4.63 1.28
N PRO A 85 -14.54 5.59 1.82
CA PRO A 85 -14.97 5.57 3.23
C PRO A 85 -15.89 4.39 3.57
N ASP A 86 -16.50 3.78 2.57
CA ASP A 86 -17.52 2.73 2.66
C ASP A 86 -17.04 1.38 2.11
N GLU A 87 -15.73 1.19 1.94
CA GLU A 87 -15.10 -0.05 1.48
C GLU A 87 -14.09 -0.60 2.50
N GLY A 88 -13.78 -1.89 2.35
CA GLY A 88 -12.77 -2.61 3.14
C GLY A 88 -11.55 -2.99 2.30
N HIS A 89 -11.13 -4.26 2.41
CA HIS A 89 -9.92 -4.76 1.73
C HIS A 89 -10.00 -4.82 0.20
N GLY A 90 -11.22 -4.96 -0.33
CA GLY A 90 -11.49 -4.83 -1.76
C GLY A 90 -12.68 -3.91 -1.95
N PHE A 91 -12.86 -3.43 -3.18
CA PHE A 91 -14.00 -2.58 -3.53
C PHE A 91 -15.16 -3.47 -3.99
N ILE A 92 -16.23 -3.51 -3.21
CA ILE A 92 -17.41 -4.32 -3.50
C ILE A 92 -18.41 -3.51 -4.33
N LYS A 93 -18.58 -2.22 -4.03
CA LYS A 93 -19.57 -1.40 -4.72
C LYS A 93 -19.12 -1.11 -6.15
N LYS A 94 -20.04 -1.26 -7.09
CA LYS A 94 -19.76 -1.01 -8.52
C LYS A 94 -19.30 0.43 -8.76
N ALA A 95 -19.90 1.40 -8.08
CA ALA A 95 -19.53 2.81 -8.17
C ALA A 95 -18.07 3.06 -7.72
N ASN A 96 -17.64 2.43 -6.63
CA ASN A 96 -16.28 2.54 -6.12
C ASN A 96 -15.27 1.85 -7.05
N ASN A 97 -15.63 0.68 -7.59
CA ASN A 97 -14.83 0.04 -8.65
C ASN A 97 -14.64 0.96 -9.85
N ILE A 98 -15.72 1.54 -10.38
CA ILE A 98 -15.65 2.46 -11.52
C ILE A 98 -14.73 3.66 -11.20
N THR A 99 -14.84 4.21 -10.01
CA THR A 99 -14.00 5.32 -9.55
C THR A 99 -12.53 4.91 -9.46
N ALA A 100 -12.24 3.75 -8.87
CA ALA A 100 -10.88 3.20 -8.78
C ALA A 100 -10.25 2.97 -10.17
N TYR A 101 -10.99 2.38 -11.12
CA TYR A 101 -10.51 2.15 -12.48
C TYR A 101 -10.31 3.45 -13.25
N ARG A 102 -11.19 4.45 -13.07
CA ARG A 102 -11.01 5.78 -13.67
C ARG A 102 -9.77 6.48 -13.13
N ALA A 103 -9.57 6.47 -11.82
CA ALA A 103 -8.37 7.04 -11.20
C ALA A 103 -7.09 6.35 -11.72
N ALA A 104 -7.11 5.02 -11.85
CA ALA A 104 -5.99 4.28 -12.43
C ALA A 104 -5.74 4.66 -13.91
N LEU A 105 -6.79 4.76 -14.72
CA LEU A 105 -6.67 5.17 -16.13
C LEU A 105 -6.10 6.58 -16.25
N GLU A 106 -6.65 7.55 -15.52
CA GLU A 106 -6.20 8.94 -15.53
C GLU A 106 -4.74 9.07 -15.07
N PHE A 107 -4.37 8.33 -14.03
CA PHE A 107 -2.99 8.28 -13.54
C PHE A 107 -2.03 7.74 -14.59
N LEU A 108 -2.39 6.63 -15.26
CA LEU A 108 -1.58 6.04 -16.33
C LEU A 108 -1.48 6.98 -17.54
N ASP A 109 -2.59 7.61 -17.96
CA ASP A 109 -2.60 8.58 -19.04
C ASP A 109 -1.70 9.79 -18.71
N LYS A 110 -1.67 10.23 -17.45
CA LYS A 110 -0.89 11.40 -17.01
C LYS A 110 0.60 11.14 -16.85
N TYR A 111 0.98 9.97 -16.31
CA TYR A 111 2.37 9.72 -15.90
C TYR A 111 3.08 8.60 -16.67
N VAL A 112 2.35 7.79 -17.44
CA VAL A 112 2.92 6.64 -18.16
C VAL A 112 2.80 6.79 -19.67
N LYS A 113 1.65 7.26 -20.17
CA LYS A 113 1.43 7.42 -21.62
C LYS A 113 2.39 8.45 -22.20
N GLY A 114 3.17 8.02 -23.19
CA GLY A 114 4.20 8.87 -23.81
C GLY A 114 5.45 9.11 -22.95
N ALA A 115 5.53 8.52 -21.74
CA ALA A 115 6.75 8.56 -20.95
C ALA A 115 7.87 7.82 -21.69
N PRO A 116 9.11 8.35 -21.73
CA PRO A 116 10.26 7.61 -22.24
C PRO A 116 10.32 6.26 -21.55
N ARG A 117 10.58 5.17 -22.30
CA ARG A 117 10.85 3.87 -21.69
C ARG A 117 11.94 4.07 -20.65
N ALA A 118 11.68 3.65 -19.41
CA ALA A 118 12.71 3.63 -18.40
C ALA A 118 13.86 2.80 -18.93
N SER A 119 15.05 3.40 -19.05
CA SER A 119 16.29 2.66 -19.21
C SER A 119 16.37 1.73 -18.00
N GLY A 120 16.32 0.42 -18.25
CA GLY A 120 16.42 -0.58 -17.19
C GLY A 120 17.70 -0.37 -16.39
N ASN A 121 17.59 -0.48 -15.06
CA ASN A 121 18.75 -0.66 -14.18
C ASN A 121 19.23 -2.11 -14.25
#